data_AF-A0A0Q7QGU0-F1
#
_entry.id   AF-A0A0Q7QGU0-F1
#
_cell.length_a   1.000
_cell.length_b   1.000
_cell.length_c   1.000
_cell.angle_alpha   90.00
_cell.angle_beta   90.00
_cell.angle_gamma   90.00
#
_symmetry.space_group_name_H-M   'P 1'
#
loop_
_entity.id
_entity.type
_entity.pdbx_description
1 polymer ?
#
loop_
_entity_poly.entity_id
_entity_poly.type
_entity_poly.pdbx_seq_one_letter_code
_entity_poly.pdbx_strand_id
1 'polypeptide(L)'
;MSGFEIDLDEIEALPGPMRTHQDLLTGGSSVPSPDTGVNTTNTRDAIDRVVVTVGLFAADLGVCADGLDGVVDVVKDADGQVNWVLDQYAAVAFR
;
A
#
# COMPACT_ATOMS: atom_id res chain seq x y z
N MET A 1 26.49 -1.16 13.61
CA MET A 1 25.17 -1.40 12.97
C MET A 1 24.38 -0.13 13.12
N SER A 2 23.93 0.45 12.00
CA SER A 2 23.19 1.73 11.96
C SER A 2 21.82 1.53 12.61
N GLY A 3 21.34 2.49 13.43
CA GLY A 3 20.02 2.44 14.08
C GLY A 3 18.82 2.60 13.15
N PHE A 4 19.00 2.32 11.87
CA PHE A 4 18.01 2.40 10.79
C PHE A 4 17.94 1.04 10.06
N GLU A 5 17.93 -0.05 10.82
CA GLU A 5 17.71 -1.38 10.26
C GLU A 5 16.21 -1.49 9.94
N ILE A 6 15.89 -1.31 8.66
CA ILE A 6 14.55 -1.56 8.12
C ILE A 6 14.55 -3.03 7.70
N ASP A 7 13.65 -3.82 8.29
CA ASP A 7 13.40 -5.19 7.86
C ASP A 7 12.63 -5.16 6.55
N LEU A 8 13.33 -5.43 5.45
CA LEU A 8 12.75 -5.37 4.10
C LEU A 8 11.72 -6.48 3.87
N ASP A 9 11.85 -7.61 4.56
CA ASP A 9 10.87 -8.70 4.46
C ASP A 9 9.56 -8.29 5.14
N GLU A 10 9.64 -7.56 6.25
CA GLU A 10 8.47 -6.98 6.91
C GLU A 10 7.81 -5.91 6.01
N ILE A 11 8.61 -5.03 5.40
CA ILE A 11 8.10 -3.99 4.50
C ILE A 11 7.46 -4.59 3.23
N GLU A 12 8.07 -5.61 2.61
CA GLU A 12 7.54 -6.29 1.43
C GLU A 12 6.20 -6.99 1.70
N ALA A 13 5.93 -7.37 2.95
CA ALA A 13 4.69 -8.03 3.33
C ALA A 13 3.48 -7.08 3.51
N LEU A 14 3.70 -5.77 3.62
CA LEU A 14 2.64 -4.79 3.95
C LEU A 14 1.72 -4.38 2.77
N PRO A 15 2.21 -4.18 1.53
CA PRO A 15 1.39 -3.66 0.42
C PRO A 15 0.18 -4.53 0.08
N GLY A 16 0.32 -5.87 0.14
CA GLY A 16 -0.77 -6.81 -0.15
C GLY A 16 -2.00 -6.66 0.78
N PRO A 17 -1.82 -6.76 2.11
CA PRO A 17 -2.87 -6.47 3.09
C PRO A 17 -3.48 -5.07 2.95
N MET A 18 -2.66 -4.04 2.66
CA MET A 18 -3.14 -2.67 2.47
C MET A 18 -4.10 -2.55 1.28
N ARG A 19 -3.77 -3.18 0.14
CA ARG A 19 -4.65 -3.25 -1.04
C ARG A 19 -5.92 -4.04 -0.75
N THR A 20 -5.82 -5.14 0.00
CA THR A 20 -7.00 -5.89 0.46
C THR A 20 -7.95 -5.00 1.27
N HIS A 21 -7.41 -4.18 2.19
CA HIS A 21 -8.23 -3.25 2.96
C HIS A 21 -8.78 -2.09 2.13
N GLN A 22 -8.01 -1.57 1.17
CA GLN A 22 -8.46 -0.58 0.20
C GLN A 22 -9.68 -1.10 -0.60
N ASP A 23 -9.63 -2.33 -1.08
CA ASP A 23 -10.72 -2.96 -1.83
C ASP A 23 -11.96 -3.18 -0.97
N LEU A 24 -11.79 -3.55 0.30
CA LEU A 24 -12.91 -3.70 1.23
C LEU A 24 -13.62 -2.35 1.50
N LEU A 25 -12.85 -1.27 1.62
CA LEU A 25 -13.37 0.08 1.87
C LEU A 25 -14.12 0.64 0.64
N THR A 26 -13.60 0.38 -0.56
CA THR A 26 -14.25 0.82 -1.81
C THR A 26 -15.42 -0.08 -2.20
N GLY A 27 -15.30 -1.39 -2.00
CA GLY A 27 -16.34 -2.39 -2.29
C GLY A 27 -17.49 -2.43 -1.28
N GLY A 28 -17.25 -2.04 -0.02
CA GLY A 28 -18.27 -1.98 1.04
C GLY A 28 -19.23 -0.79 0.94
N SER A 29 -19.03 0.11 -0.04
CA SER A 29 -19.78 1.36 -0.19
C SER A 29 -21.23 1.19 -0.66
N SER A 30 -21.75 -0.02 -0.84
CA SER A 30 -23.19 -0.23 -1.08
C SER A 30 -23.96 -0.05 0.23
N VAL A 31 -24.02 1.18 0.75
CA VAL A 31 -24.92 1.55 1.83
C VAL A 31 -26.34 1.26 1.32
N PRO A 32 -27.17 0.49 2.05
CA PRO A 32 -28.54 0.27 1.65
C PRO A 32 -29.22 1.61 1.39
N SER A 33 -29.91 1.73 0.25
CA SER A 33 -30.90 2.80 0.07
C SER A 33 -31.76 2.85 1.33
N PRO A 34 -32.02 4.03 1.92
CA PRO A 34 -32.89 4.15 3.08
C PRO A 34 -34.35 3.86 2.67
N ASP A 35 -34.65 2.58 2.41
CA ASP A 35 -35.96 2.07 2.00
C ASP A 35 -36.89 1.83 3.20
N THR A 36 -36.72 2.60 4.28
CA THR A 36 -37.61 2.55 5.45
C THR A 36 -38.45 3.81 5.64
N GLY A 37 -38.57 4.64 4.61
CA GLY A 37 -39.65 5.65 4.52
C GLY A 37 -39.43 6.94 5.30
N VAL A 38 -38.23 7.21 5.83
CA VAL A 38 -37.88 8.49 6.44
C VAL A 38 -36.48 8.93 5.98
N ASN A 39 -36.35 9.26 4.70
CA ASN A 39 -35.18 9.95 4.17
C ASN A 39 -35.23 11.41 4.66
N THR A 40 -34.49 11.73 5.72
CA THR A 40 -34.20 13.13 6.05
C THR A 40 -32.94 13.55 5.32
N THR A 41 -32.86 14.80 4.85
CA THR A 41 -31.63 15.39 4.28
C THR A 41 -30.40 15.09 5.13
N ASN A 42 -30.56 15.11 6.46
CA ASN A 42 -29.50 14.80 7.42
C ASN A 42 -28.95 13.36 7.28
N THR A 43 -29.81 12.37 7.03
CA THR A 43 -29.40 10.98 6.82
C THR A 43 -28.59 10.84 5.55
N ARG A 44 -29.03 11.50 4.46
CA ARG A 44 -28.31 11.51 3.19
C ARG A 44 -26.95 12.21 3.32
N ASP A 45 -26.91 13.38 3.95
CA ASP A 45 -25.67 14.13 4.17
C ASP A 45 -24.67 13.33 5.02
N ALA A 46 -25.14 12.58 6.01
CA ALA A 46 -24.30 11.70 6.82
C ALA A 46 -23.71 10.55 5.99
N ILE A 47 -24.52 9.91 5.14
CA ILE A 47 -24.05 8.85 4.23
C ILE A 47 -23.01 9.41 3.26
N ASP A 48 -23.30 10.55 2.62
CA ASP A 48 -22.39 11.19 1.66
C ASP A 48 -21.04 11.53 2.31
N ARG A 49 -21.04 12.04 3.55
CA ARG A 49 -19.81 12.29 4.30
C ARG A 49 -19.01 11.02 4.59
N VAL A 50 -19.67 9.95 5.01
CA VAL A 50 -19.02 8.66 5.28
C VAL A 50 -18.39 8.11 4.01
N VAL A 51 -19.12 8.10 2.90
CA VAL A 51 -18.63 7.64 1.60
C VAL A 51 -17.40 8.43 1.16
N VAL A 52 -17.43 9.77 1.25
CA VAL A 52 -16.28 10.62 0.91
C VAL A 52 -15.09 10.31 1.81
N THR A 53 -15.29 10.20 3.12
CA THR A 53 -14.21 9.97 4.09
C THR A 53 -13.55 8.62 3.88
N VAL A 54 -14.36 7.57 3.69
CA VAL A 54 -13.88 6.21 3.41
C VAL A 54 -13.13 6.15 2.09
N GLY A 55 -13.62 6.84 1.05
CA GLY A 55 -12.94 6.93 -0.25
C GLY A 55 -11.56 7.60 -0.15
N LEU A 56 -11.44 8.68 0.61
CA LEU A 56 -10.16 9.36 0.85
C LEU A 56 -9.18 8.45 1.59
N PHE A 57 -9.62 7.80 2.67
CA PHE A 57 -8.76 6.90 3.44
C PHE A 57 -8.31 5.68 2.62
N ALA A 58 -9.17 5.13 1.77
CA ALA A 58 -8.81 4.06 0.85
C ALA A 58 -7.77 4.52 -0.18
N ALA A 59 -7.85 5.77 -0.67
CA ALA A 59 -6.85 6.33 -1.56
C ALA A 59 -5.49 6.49 -0.87
N ASP A 60 -5.47 6.96 0.39
CA ASP A 60 -4.24 7.07 1.19
C ASP A 60 -3.57 5.70 1.40
N LEU A 61 -4.35 4.65 1.67
CA LEU A 61 -3.82 3.28 1.75
C LEU A 61 -3.14 2.84 0.43
N GLY A 62 -3.75 3.16 -0.71
CA GLY A 62 -3.17 2.86 -2.01
C GLY A 62 -1.84 3.58 -2.25
N VAL A 63 -1.79 4.90 -1.98
CA VAL A 63 -0.57 5.70 -2.11
C VAL A 63 0.56 5.15 -1.22
N CYS A 64 0.23 4.76 0.02
CA CYS A 64 1.23 4.17 0.91
C CYS A 64 1.71 2.80 0.41
N ALA A 65 0.81 1.93 -0.09
CA ALA A 65 1.20 0.63 -0.64
C ALA A 65 2.13 0.77 -1.86
N ASP A 66 1.81 1.69 -2.77
CA ASP A 66 2.64 1.97 -3.96
C ASP A 66 4.00 2.57 -3.57
N GLY A 67 4.03 3.43 -2.54
CA GLY A 67 5.27 3.98 -2.00
C GLY A 67 6.19 2.90 -1.40
N LEU A 68 5.62 1.94 -0.68
CA LEU A 68 6.39 0.82 -0.11
C LEU A 68 6.90 -0.14 -1.19
N ASP A 69 6.10 -0.46 -2.20
CA ASP A 69 6.58 -1.24 -3.36
C ASP A 69 7.75 -0.55 -4.06
N GLY A 70 7.67 0.77 -4.24
CA GLY A 70 8.77 1.55 -4.82
C GLY A 70 10.05 1.50 -3.98
N VAL A 71 9.95 1.48 -2.65
CA VAL A 71 11.11 1.31 -1.76
C VAL A 71 11.72 -0.08 -1.92
N VAL A 72 10.89 -1.13 -1.95
CA VAL A 72 11.34 -2.51 -2.14
C VAL A 72 12.05 -2.69 -3.48
N ASP A 73 11.50 -2.12 -4.56
CA ASP A 73 12.12 -2.17 -5.89
C ASP A 73 13.49 -1.49 -5.93
N VAL A 74 13.63 -0.31 -5.31
CA VAL A 74 14.91 0.41 -5.23
C VAL A 74 15.96 -0.41 -4.50
N VAL A 75 15.60 -1.07 -3.40
CA VAL A 75 16.56 -1.86 -2.62
C VAL A 75 16.95 -3.13 -3.36
N LYS A 76 16.00 -3.84 -3.99
CA LYS A 76 16.29 -5.03 -4.81
C LYS A 76 17.20 -4.71 -5.99
N ASP A 77 17.00 -3.57 -6.66
CA ASP A 77 17.89 -3.14 -7.74
C ASP A 77 19.31 -2.83 -7.21
N ALA A 78 19.41 -2.14 -6.07
CA ALA A 78 20.71 -1.86 -5.44
C ALA A 78 21.46 -3.15 -5.05
N ASP A 79 20.78 -4.11 -4.42
CA ASP A 79 21.36 -5.41 -4.06
C ASP A 79 21.77 -6.22 -5.29
N GLY A 80 20.94 -6.18 -6.35
CA GLY A 80 21.26 -6.79 -7.64
C GLY A 80 22.52 -6.21 -8.27
N GLN A 81 22.68 -4.88 -8.23
CA GLN A 81 23.89 -4.20 -8.71
C GLN A 81 25.12 -4.58 -7.88
N VAL A 82 25.01 -4.64 -6.55
CA VAL A 82 26.12 -5.06 -5.68
C VAL A 82 26.54 -6.50 -5.99
N ASN A 83 25.58 -7.43 -6.09
CA ASN A 83 25.86 -8.83 -6.42
C ASN A 83 26.52 -8.96 -7.79
N TRP A 84 26.04 -8.24 -8.81
CA TRP A 84 26.66 -8.23 -10.13
C TRP A 84 28.11 -7.73 -10.09
N VAL A 85 28.39 -6.65 -9.36
CA VAL A 85 29.76 -6.14 -9.21
C VAL A 85 30.67 -7.17 -8.53
N LEU A 86 30.21 -7.81 -7.46
CA LEU A 86 30.97 -8.83 -6.75
C LEU A 86 31.28 -10.04 -7.65
N ASP A 87 30.32 -10.48 -8.46
CA ASP A 87 30.52 -11.56 -9.45
C ASP A 87 31.56 -11.20 -10.51
N GLN A 88 31.56 -9.96 -11.01
CA GLN A 88 32.59 -9.48 -11.95
C GLN A 88 33.99 -9.47 -11.30
N TYR A 89 34.10 -9.00 -10.06
CA TYR A 89 35.38 -9.03 -9.33
C TYR A 89 35.87 -10.46 -9.08
N ALA A 90 34.98 -11.38 -8.70
CA ALA A 90 35.33 -12.79 -8.54
C ALA A 90 35.80 -13.42 -9.87
N ALA A 91 35.13 -13.12 -10.98
CA ALA A 91 35.51 -13.64 -12.30
C ALA A 91 36.88 -13.13 -12.80
N VAL A 92 37.31 -11.94 -12.37
CA VAL A 92 38.60 -11.35 -12.72
C VAL A 92 39.71 -11.77 -11.75
N ALA A 93 39.42 -11.90 -10.46
CA ALA A 93 40.41 -12.21 -9.43
C ALA A 93 40.89 -13.68 -9.42
N PHE A 94 40.11 -14.60 -9.99
CA PHE A 94 40.45 -16.03 -10.07
C PHE A 94 40.83 -16.49 -11.50
N ARG A 95 41.23 -15.55 -12.37
CA ARG A 95 41.92 -15.82 -13.64
C ARG A 95 43.41 -15.61 -13.49
#